data_AF-A0A178C172-F1
#
_entry.id   AF-A0A178C172-F1
#
_cell.length_a   1.000
_cell.length_b   1.000
_cell.length_c   1.000
_cell.angle_alpha   90.00
_cell.angle_beta   90.00
_cell.angle_gamma   90.00
#
_symmetry.space_group_name_H-M   'P 1'
#
loop_
_entity.id
_entity.type
_entity.pdbx_description
1 polymer ?
#
loop_
_entity_poly.entity_id
_entity_poly.type
_entity_poly.pdbx_seq_one_letter_code
_entity_poly.pdbx_strand_id
1 'polypeptide(L)'
;METDRPRRNFNPRKTKRYGRQTFDPDFLVKYSPKWKYARLYNFPYPGAHWQPRMRTMVVAVDGGSRGNNRNDPKSRAAYGVYFGPNCPRNMLGRLPPSVPQTSSRAELEAVRKALEIVQDMKHAGELDGWREIIIKLDSDYVAKSLGEYIWTWERNGFMTRKGTPVEHGDLIRELHGTITQLERDGAVRFWRVGREWNREADALVNQALDVSANTRPLSKSPISIHGLRMLTGNKDASDSGYEDS
;
A
#
# COMPACT_ATOMS: atom_id res chain seq x y z
N MET A 1 14.11 30.60 10.15
CA MET A 1 14.25 29.51 11.14
C MET A 1 13.51 28.30 10.57
N GLU A 2 14.25 27.30 10.08
CA GLU A 2 13.74 26.14 9.31
C GLU A 2 13.93 24.84 10.10
N THR A 3 13.74 24.88 11.42
CA THR A 3 14.35 23.93 12.35
C THR A 3 13.43 22.85 12.92
N ASP A 4 12.16 22.75 12.50
CA ASP A 4 11.22 21.80 13.13
C ASP A 4 10.38 20.93 12.17
N ARG A 5 10.75 20.87 10.87
CA ARG A 5 10.00 20.01 9.93
C ARG A 5 10.41 18.53 10.04
N PRO A 6 9.47 17.57 9.97
CA PRO A 6 9.77 16.15 9.93
C PRO A 6 10.75 15.77 8.82
N ARG A 7 11.74 14.95 9.15
CA ARG A 7 12.69 14.43 8.16
C ARG A 7 12.12 13.20 7.45
N ARG A 8 11.47 13.44 6.31
CA ARG A 8 10.84 12.40 5.49
C ARG A 8 11.81 11.61 4.60
N ASN A 9 12.99 12.12 4.23
CA ASN A 9 13.96 11.33 3.44
C ASN A 9 14.70 10.30 4.32
N PHE A 10 14.59 9.01 3.98
CA PHE A 10 15.36 7.91 4.54
C PHE A 10 16.49 7.50 3.57
N ASN A 11 17.72 7.84 3.95
CA ASN A 11 18.93 7.36 3.28
C ASN A 11 19.86 6.66 4.29
N PRO A 12 19.66 5.36 4.48
CA PRO A 12 20.51 4.52 5.31
C PRO A 12 21.98 4.42 4.87
N ARG A 13 22.36 4.64 3.59
CA ARG A 13 23.78 4.80 3.21
C ARG A 13 24.46 5.96 3.94
N LYS A 14 23.68 7.01 4.23
CA LYS A 14 24.13 8.21 4.94
C LYS A 14 23.88 8.12 6.45
N THR A 15 23.31 7.01 6.94
CA THR A 15 22.97 6.85 8.35
C THR A 15 24.04 6.01 9.03
N LYS A 16 24.84 6.63 9.90
CA LYS A 16 25.99 6.01 10.60
C LYS A 16 25.69 4.62 11.19
N ARG A 17 24.44 4.39 11.61
CA ARG A 17 23.97 3.13 12.21
C ARG A 17 24.03 1.91 11.28
N TYR A 18 23.95 2.07 9.96
CA TYR A 18 23.96 0.93 9.02
C TYR A 18 25.37 0.62 8.46
N GLY A 19 26.41 1.26 8.99
CA GLY A 19 27.79 1.03 8.54
C GLY A 19 28.08 1.62 7.15
N ARG A 20 29.29 1.39 6.64
CA ARG A 20 29.77 1.91 5.34
C ARG A 20 29.73 0.88 4.21
N GLN A 21 29.55 -0.43 4.49
CA GLN A 21 30.10 -1.46 3.61
C GLN A 21 29.14 -2.21 2.68
N THR A 22 27.85 -2.40 2.96
CA THR A 22 26.92 -2.91 1.93
C THR A 22 25.51 -2.42 2.23
N PHE A 23 25.03 -1.48 1.41
CA PHE A 23 23.66 -1.00 1.50
C PHE A 23 22.82 -1.67 0.42
N ASP A 24 22.43 -2.89 0.76
CA ASP A 24 21.56 -3.71 -0.06
C ASP A 24 20.21 -3.85 0.69
N PRO A 25 19.11 -3.34 0.09
CA PRO A 25 17.78 -3.39 0.68
C PRO A 25 17.31 -4.79 1.09
N ASP A 26 17.74 -5.86 0.40
CA ASP A 26 17.26 -7.22 0.65
C ASP A 26 17.80 -7.78 1.97
N PHE A 27 18.95 -7.30 2.45
CA PHE A 27 19.44 -7.64 3.78
C PHE A 27 18.76 -6.84 4.89
N LEU A 28 18.36 -5.60 4.59
CA LEU A 28 17.80 -4.66 5.56
C LEU A 28 16.30 -4.79 5.74
N VAL A 29 15.58 -5.30 4.73
CA VAL A 29 14.12 -5.46 4.77
C VAL A 29 13.81 -6.94 4.88
N LYS A 30 13.24 -7.37 6.01
CA LYS A 30 12.79 -8.76 6.16
C LYS A 30 11.36 -8.81 6.65
N TYR A 31 10.61 -9.77 6.13
CA TYR A 31 9.25 -10.04 6.59
C TYR A 31 9.24 -10.62 8.00
N SER A 32 8.31 -10.16 8.82
CA SER A 32 8.11 -10.71 10.15
C SER A 32 6.82 -11.52 10.22
N PRO A 33 6.89 -12.86 10.38
CA PRO A 33 5.69 -13.70 10.50
C PRO A 33 4.80 -13.30 11.68
N LYS A 34 5.40 -12.84 12.78
CA LYS A 34 4.68 -12.36 13.98
C LYS A 34 3.80 -11.16 13.68
N TRP A 35 4.31 -10.19 12.92
CA TRP A 35 3.63 -8.93 12.68
C TRP A 35 2.93 -8.86 11.32
N LYS A 36 3.22 -9.84 10.45
CA LYS A 36 2.66 -9.98 9.11
C LYS A 36 2.95 -8.79 8.19
N TYR A 37 4.10 -8.16 8.34
CA TYR A 37 4.62 -7.15 7.41
C TYR A 37 6.16 -7.09 7.44
N ALA A 38 6.73 -6.47 6.41
CA ALA A 38 8.16 -6.25 6.25
C ALA A 38 8.66 -5.17 7.21
N ARG A 39 9.85 -5.39 7.74
CA ARG A 39 10.46 -4.54 8.78
C ARG A 39 11.89 -4.26 8.42
N LEU A 40 12.36 -3.10 8.90
CA LEU A 40 13.77 -2.77 8.81
C LEU A 40 14.55 -3.54 9.88
N TYR A 41 15.70 -4.08 9.52
CA TYR A 41 16.64 -4.71 10.41
C TYR A 41 17.86 -3.82 10.60
N ASN A 42 18.37 -3.78 11.83
CA ASN A 42 19.62 -3.09 12.12
C ASN A 42 20.80 -3.98 11.71
N PHE A 43 21.84 -3.33 11.16
CA PHE A 43 23.14 -3.97 11.05
C PHE A 43 23.74 -4.03 12.46
N PRO A 44 23.98 -5.22 12.99
CA PRO A 44 24.81 -5.35 14.17
C PRO A 44 26.27 -5.18 13.72
N TYR A 45 27.10 -4.45 14.47
CA TYR A 45 28.53 -4.33 14.19
C TYR A 45 29.20 -5.71 13.98
N PRO A 46 30.41 -5.79 13.37
CA PRO A 46 31.12 -7.06 13.19
C PRO A 46 31.08 -7.91 14.48
N GLY A 47 30.54 -9.14 14.38
CA GLY A 47 30.36 -10.06 15.52
C GLY A 47 28.99 -10.07 16.18
N ALA A 48 28.03 -9.23 15.77
CA ALA A 48 26.68 -9.24 16.34
C ALA A 48 25.60 -9.73 15.34
N HIS A 49 24.40 -10.06 15.83
CA HIS A 49 23.34 -10.73 15.06
C HIS A 49 22.27 -9.76 14.54
N TRP A 50 21.68 -10.06 13.38
CA TRP A 50 20.63 -9.26 12.77
C TRP A 50 19.44 -9.08 13.72
N GLN A 51 19.17 -7.85 14.15
CA GLN A 51 18.04 -7.54 15.03
C GLN A 51 16.97 -6.74 14.29
N PRO A 52 15.67 -7.12 14.40
CA PRO A 52 14.60 -6.31 13.84
C PRO A 52 14.58 -4.95 14.54
N ARG A 53 14.49 -3.87 13.78
CA ARG A 53 14.26 -2.55 14.35
C ARG A 53 12.85 -2.55 14.93
N MET A 54 12.77 -2.37 16.24
CA MET A 54 11.49 -2.42 16.95
C MET A 54 10.57 -1.32 16.44
N ARG A 55 9.28 -1.66 16.27
CA ARG A 55 8.20 -0.72 15.91
C ARG A 55 8.41 -0.02 14.56
N THR A 56 9.02 -0.71 13.59
CA THR A 56 9.12 -0.25 12.21
C THR A 56 8.35 -1.12 11.25
N MET A 57 7.83 -0.49 10.19
CA MET A 57 7.21 -1.13 9.04
C MET A 57 7.89 -0.61 7.76
N VAL A 58 8.07 -1.49 6.79
CA VAL A 58 8.49 -1.15 5.44
C VAL A 58 7.37 -1.57 4.49
N VAL A 59 6.90 -0.66 3.66
CA VAL A 59 5.91 -0.91 2.62
C VAL A 59 6.54 -0.54 1.29
N ALA A 60 6.69 -1.51 0.39
CA ALA A 60 7.14 -1.26 -0.96
C ALA A 60 5.96 -0.85 -1.83
N VAL A 61 6.13 0.19 -2.64
CA VAL A 61 5.10 0.67 -3.56
C VAL A 61 5.69 0.87 -4.94
N ASP A 62 4.87 0.65 -5.96
CA ASP A 62 5.21 0.95 -7.34
C ASP A 62 3.96 1.36 -8.13
N GLY A 63 4.17 2.08 -9.22
CA GLY A 63 3.13 2.47 -10.15
C GLY A 63 3.64 2.51 -11.58
N GLY A 64 2.84 1.99 -12.51
CA GLY A 64 3.23 1.89 -13.90
C GLY A 64 2.06 2.14 -14.84
N SER A 65 2.37 2.58 -16.05
CA SER A 65 1.40 2.69 -17.13
C SER A 65 1.88 2.02 -18.41
N ARG A 66 0.94 1.49 -19.20
CA ARG A 66 1.16 0.97 -20.55
C ARG A 66 0.27 1.73 -21.53
N GLY A 67 0.81 2.10 -22.68
CA GLY A 67 0.14 2.87 -23.73
C GLY A 67 1.14 3.71 -24.50
N ASN A 68 0.73 4.25 -25.65
CA ASN A 68 1.67 4.96 -26.54
C ASN A 68 1.94 6.40 -26.10
N ASN A 69 1.02 7.03 -25.36
CA ASN A 69 1.18 8.35 -24.75
C ASN A 69 0.05 8.68 -23.76
N ARG A 70 0.12 9.85 -23.10
CA ARG A 70 -0.85 10.34 -22.10
C ARG A 70 -2.29 10.49 -22.62
N ASN A 71 -2.48 10.67 -23.93
CA ASN A 71 -3.79 10.92 -24.55
C ASN A 71 -4.36 9.68 -25.24
N ASP A 72 -3.64 8.56 -25.24
CA ASP A 72 -4.11 7.31 -25.82
C ASP A 72 -5.24 6.75 -24.94
N PRO A 73 -6.47 6.57 -25.47
CA PRO A 73 -7.59 6.01 -24.71
C PRO A 73 -7.37 4.55 -24.28
N LYS A 74 -6.37 3.88 -24.86
CA LYS A 74 -5.93 2.53 -24.45
C LYS A 74 -4.88 2.57 -23.33
N SER A 75 -4.38 3.75 -22.97
CA SER A 75 -3.46 3.91 -21.85
C SER A 75 -4.12 3.44 -20.58
N ARG A 76 -3.41 2.58 -19.86
CA ARG A 76 -3.84 2.04 -18.57
C ARG A 76 -2.71 2.19 -17.57
N ALA A 77 -3.06 2.62 -16.37
CA ALA A 77 -2.14 2.74 -15.27
C ALA A 77 -2.60 1.88 -14.10
N ALA A 78 -1.64 1.39 -13.32
CA ALA A 78 -1.90 0.54 -12.17
C ALA A 78 -0.87 0.77 -11.08
N TYR A 79 -1.26 0.46 -9.85
CA TYR A 79 -0.42 0.53 -8.67
C TYR A 79 -0.22 -0.86 -8.05
N GLY A 80 0.86 -1.00 -7.30
CA GLY A 80 1.18 -2.14 -6.46
C GLY A 80 1.64 -1.68 -5.08
N VAL A 81 1.14 -2.35 -4.04
CA VAL A 81 1.50 -2.13 -2.63
C VAL A 81 1.88 -3.47 -2.02
N TYR A 82 3.11 -3.58 -1.55
CA TYR A 82 3.70 -4.81 -1.06
C TYR A 82 4.21 -4.65 0.38
N PHE A 83 3.56 -5.37 1.29
CA PHE A 83 3.94 -5.48 2.71
C PHE A 83 4.84 -6.69 2.98
N GLY A 84 4.96 -7.64 2.05
CA GLY A 84 5.80 -8.82 2.20
C GLY A 84 5.18 -10.09 1.62
N PRO A 85 5.92 -11.22 1.63
CA PRO A 85 5.46 -12.46 1.02
C PRO A 85 4.15 -12.93 1.66
N ASN A 86 3.16 -13.24 0.81
CA ASN A 86 1.84 -13.73 1.23
C ASN A 86 1.12 -12.86 2.27
N CYS A 87 1.48 -11.57 2.37
CA CYS A 87 0.79 -10.66 3.26
C CYS A 87 -0.62 -10.39 2.70
N PRO A 88 -1.71 -10.59 3.49
CA PRO A 88 -3.08 -10.34 3.03
C PRO A 88 -3.36 -8.87 2.72
N ARG A 89 -2.46 -7.96 3.11
CA ARG A 89 -2.53 -6.52 2.82
C ARG A 89 -1.81 -6.12 1.54
N ASN A 90 -1.14 -7.06 0.87
CA ASN A 90 -0.65 -6.78 -0.47
C ASN A 90 -1.82 -6.42 -1.38
N MET A 91 -1.68 -5.33 -2.13
CA MET A 91 -2.76 -4.77 -2.93
C MET A 91 -2.23 -4.39 -4.30
N LEU A 92 -3.05 -4.63 -5.31
CA LEU A 92 -2.80 -4.19 -6.68
C LEU A 92 -4.11 -3.74 -7.29
N GLY A 93 -4.05 -2.76 -8.19
CA GLY A 93 -5.26 -2.23 -8.79
C GLY A 93 -5.00 -1.31 -9.96
N ARG A 94 -6.00 -1.19 -10.84
CA ARG A 94 -5.98 -0.21 -11.93
C ARG A 94 -6.46 1.13 -11.42
N LEU A 95 -5.91 2.18 -12.00
CA LEU A 95 -6.44 3.52 -11.82
C LEU A 95 -7.77 3.63 -12.57
N PRO A 96 -8.76 4.36 -12.03
CA PRO A 96 -10.01 4.59 -12.74
C PRO A 96 -9.74 5.38 -14.04
N PRO A 97 -10.48 5.14 -15.14
CA PRO A 97 -10.26 5.86 -16.39
C PRO A 97 -10.42 7.39 -16.29
N SER A 98 -11.11 7.86 -15.25
CA SER A 98 -11.34 9.29 -14.99
C SER A 98 -10.11 10.05 -14.49
N VAL A 99 -9.04 9.36 -14.09
CA VAL A 99 -7.78 10.00 -13.67
C VAL A 99 -6.67 9.80 -14.71
N PRO A 100 -5.62 10.65 -14.72
CA PRO A 100 -4.52 10.50 -15.66
C PRO A 100 -3.89 9.09 -15.62
N GLN A 101 -3.80 8.46 -16.79
CA GLN A 101 -3.21 7.12 -16.95
C GLN A 101 -1.69 7.22 -17.17
N THR A 102 -0.97 7.76 -16.18
CA THR A 102 0.50 7.91 -16.23
C THR A 102 1.18 7.17 -15.08
N SER A 103 2.43 6.75 -15.26
CA SER A 103 3.21 6.11 -14.20
C SER A 103 3.31 7.01 -12.95
N SER A 104 3.62 8.30 -13.11
CA SER A 104 3.75 9.23 -11.97
C SER A 104 2.46 9.36 -11.16
N ARG A 105 1.29 9.34 -11.81
CA ARG A 105 0.00 9.33 -11.12
C ARG A 105 -0.22 8.01 -10.38
N ALA A 106 0.13 6.88 -11.02
CA ALA A 106 0.00 5.57 -10.42
C ALA A 106 0.94 5.36 -9.23
N GLU A 107 2.16 5.89 -9.26
CA GLU A 107 3.11 5.81 -8.15
C GLU A 107 2.59 6.59 -6.93
N LEU A 108 2.02 7.79 -7.13
CA LEU A 108 1.37 8.55 -6.04
C LEU A 108 0.12 7.83 -5.51
N GLU A 109 -0.65 7.21 -6.39
CA GLU A 109 -1.81 6.40 -6.03
C GLU A 109 -1.39 5.16 -5.20
N ALA A 110 -0.26 4.54 -5.52
CA ALA A 110 0.32 3.45 -4.73
C ALA A 110 0.66 3.91 -3.31
N VAL A 111 1.24 5.10 -3.16
CA VAL A 111 1.47 5.72 -1.84
C VAL A 111 0.15 5.97 -1.12
N ARG A 112 -0.88 6.51 -1.80
CA ARG A 112 -2.21 6.75 -1.20
C ARG A 112 -2.78 5.45 -0.62
N LYS A 113 -2.78 4.38 -1.41
CA LYS A 113 -3.28 3.06 -1.00
C LYS A 113 -2.48 2.46 0.15
N ALA A 114 -1.16 2.61 0.15
CA ALA A 114 -0.33 2.20 1.28
C ALA A 114 -0.67 2.96 2.57
N LEU A 115 -0.89 4.27 2.48
CA LEU A 115 -1.22 5.11 3.63
C LEU A 115 -2.64 4.83 4.16
N GLU A 116 -3.61 4.56 3.29
CA GLU A 116 -4.97 4.11 3.68
C GLU A 116 -4.89 2.82 4.52
N ILE A 117 -4.17 1.80 4.03
CA ILE A 117 -3.99 0.54 4.77
C ILE A 117 -3.28 0.79 6.12
N VAL A 118 -2.28 1.67 6.15
CA VAL A 118 -1.59 2.04 7.38
C VAL A 118 -2.53 2.70 8.38
N GLN A 119 -3.40 3.61 7.94
CA GLN A 119 -4.40 4.24 8.81
C GLN A 119 -5.38 3.21 9.35
N ASP A 120 -5.86 2.29 8.52
CA ASP A 120 -6.75 1.21 8.94
C ASP A 120 -6.10 0.32 10.00
N MET A 121 -4.83 -0.06 9.80
CA MET A 121 -4.06 -0.82 10.80
C MET A 121 -3.88 -0.04 12.10
N LYS A 122 -3.66 1.28 12.03
CA LYS A 122 -3.57 2.13 13.21
C LYS A 122 -4.90 2.18 13.95
N HIS A 123 -6.01 2.40 13.25
CA HIS A 123 -7.35 2.43 13.85
C HIS A 123 -7.74 1.09 14.48
N ALA A 124 -7.26 -0.02 13.94
CA ALA A 124 -7.43 -1.36 14.49
C ALA A 124 -6.50 -1.68 15.68
N GLY A 125 -5.61 -0.76 16.10
CA GLY A 125 -4.65 -0.97 17.19
C GLY A 125 -3.45 -1.84 16.82
N GLU A 126 -3.30 -2.25 15.56
CA GLU A 126 -2.20 -3.11 15.10
C GLU A 126 -0.86 -2.38 15.04
N LEU A 127 -0.88 -1.04 15.07
CA LEU A 127 0.30 -0.19 15.06
C LEU A 127 0.54 0.51 16.39
N ASP A 128 0.00 0.03 17.51
CA ASP A 128 0.19 0.67 18.81
C ASP A 128 1.67 0.84 19.18
N GLY A 129 2.04 2.08 19.44
CA GLY A 129 3.42 2.48 19.74
C GLY A 129 4.40 2.29 18.58
N TRP A 130 3.93 2.25 17.33
CA TRP A 130 4.79 2.32 16.14
C TRP A 130 5.72 3.53 16.20
N ARG A 131 6.88 3.45 15.54
CA ARG A 131 7.87 4.52 15.54
C ARG A 131 8.23 5.01 14.16
N GLU A 132 8.21 4.13 13.16
CA GLU A 132 8.60 4.50 11.81
C GLU A 132 7.94 3.63 10.75
N ILE A 133 7.37 4.28 9.74
CA ILE A 133 6.87 3.66 8.52
C ILE A 133 7.76 4.13 7.39
N ILE A 134 8.30 3.19 6.63
CA ILE A 134 9.18 3.46 5.51
C ILE A 134 8.47 3.04 4.24
N ILE A 135 8.09 4.01 3.43
CA ILE A 135 7.61 3.79 2.06
C ILE A 135 8.84 3.63 1.18
N LYS A 136 9.07 2.41 0.70
CA LYS A 136 10.15 2.04 -0.22
C LYS A 136 9.61 2.10 -1.65
N LEU A 137 10.33 2.79 -2.53
CA LEU A 137 9.91 2.99 -3.93
C LEU A 137 11.11 3.30 -4.82
N ASP A 138 10.98 3.18 -6.13
CA ASP A 138 12.04 3.50 -7.11
C ASP A 138 11.84 4.85 -7.83
N SER A 139 10.63 5.43 -7.77
CA SER A 139 10.30 6.78 -8.27
C SER A 139 11.06 7.91 -7.58
N ASP A 140 11.96 8.56 -8.32
CA ASP A 140 12.61 9.79 -7.87
C ASP A 140 11.61 10.94 -7.69
N TYR A 141 10.63 11.03 -8.59
CA TYR A 141 9.59 12.05 -8.57
C TYR A 141 8.77 11.98 -7.28
N VAL A 142 8.25 10.81 -6.92
CA VAL A 142 7.42 10.66 -5.71
C VAL A 142 8.23 10.86 -4.43
N ALA A 143 9.42 10.26 -4.35
CA ALA A 143 10.28 10.37 -3.17
C ALA A 143 10.68 11.83 -2.87
N LYS A 144 11.06 12.59 -3.91
CA LYS A 144 11.39 14.01 -3.76
C LYS A 144 10.16 14.87 -3.54
N SER A 145 9.05 14.60 -4.24
CA SER A 145 7.80 15.35 -4.10
C SER A 145 7.33 15.34 -2.64
N LEU A 146 7.21 14.17 -2.02
CA LEU A 146 6.68 14.02 -0.66
C LEU A 146 7.75 14.15 0.44
N GLY A 147 9.03 13.97 0.11
CA GLY A 147 10.13 14.00 1.06
C GLY A 147 10.88 15.34 1.14
N GLU A 148 10.92 16.11 0.06
CA GLU A 148 11.81 17.27 -0.10
C GLU A 148 11.08 18.51 -0.60
N TYR A 149 10.35 18.42 -1.72
CA TYR A 149 9.74 19.58 -2.38
C TYR A 149 8.45 20.05 -1.71
N ILE A 150 7.76 19.15 -1.00
CA ILE A 150 6.47 19.45 -0.37
C ILE A 150 6.49 20.69 0.53
N TRP A 151 7.58 20.92 1.25
CA TRP A 151 7.73 22.06 2.16
C TRP A 151 7.76 23.41 1.44
N THR A 152 8.22 23.42 0.20
CA THR A 152 8.22 24.61 -0.65
C THR A 152 6.88 24.74 -1.37
N TRP A 153 6.34 23.62 -1.86
CA TRP A 153 5.07 23.61 -2.58
C TRP A 153 3.88 23.97 -1.70
N GLU A 154 3.85 23.52 -0.45
CA GLU A 154 2.81 23.91 0.51
C GLU A 154 2.76 25.44 0.69
N ARG A 155 3.91 26.09 0.79
CA ARG A 155 4.01 27.54 1.01
C ARG A 155 3.70 28.38 -0.24
N ASN A 156 3.86 27.83 -1.43
CA ASN A 156 3.71 28.58 -2.68
C ASN A 156 2.44 28.20 -3.47
N GLY A 157 1.49 27.52 -2.83
CA GLY A 157 0.23 27.12 -3.47
C GLY A 157 0.36 25.99 -4.48
N PHE A 158 1.39 25.14 -4.35
CA PHE A 158 1.70 24.01 -5.23
C PHE A 158 2.01 24.45 -6.66
N MET A 159 2.87 25.46 -6.78
CA MET A 159 3.36 25.99 -8.06
C MET A 159 4.83 25.62 -8.29
N THR A 160 5.19 25.36 -9.54
CA THR A 160 6.59 25.16 -9.95
C THR A 160 7.33 26.51 -9.97
N ARG A 161 8.67 26.46 -10.07
CA ARG A 161 9.50 27.67 -10.24
C ARG A 161 9.13 28.47 -11.52
N LYS A 162 8.51 27.81 -12.50
CA LYS A 162 8.05 28.44 -13.75
C LYS A 162 6.65 29.08 -13.62
N GLY A 163 6.04 29.07 -12.44
CA GLY A 163 4.71 29.63 -12.20
C GLY A 163 3.56 28.75 -12.71
N THR A 164 3.83 27.51 -13.11
CA THR A 164 2.79 26.54 -13.52
C THR A 164 2.37 25.67 -12.34
N PRO A 165 1.15 25.11 -12.33
CA PRO A 165 0.76 24.11 -11.34
C PRO A 165 1.74 22.93 -11.30
N VAL A 166 2.03 22.45 -10.09
CA VAL A 166 2.77 21.19 -9.89
C VAL A 166 1.92 20.04 -10.44
N GLU A 167 2.55 19.16 -11.23
CA GLU A 167 1.89 17.96 -11.72
C GLU A 167 1.38 17.12 -10.54
N HIS A 168 0.12 16.69 -10.59
CA HIS A 168 -0.58 15.97 -9.50
C HIS A 168 -0.56 16.69 -8.14
N GLY A 169 -0.44 18.02 -8.13
CA GLY A 169 -0.32 18.81 -6.91
C GLY A 169 -1.51 18.69 -5.96
N ASP A 170 -2.71 18.39 -6.47
CA ASP A 170 -3.91 18.05 -5.71
C ASP A 170 -3.70 16.79 -4.87
N LEU A 171 -3.27 15.69 -5.48
CA LEU A 171 -3.02 14.43 -4.77
C LEU A 171 -1.81 14.55 -3.84
N ILE A 172 -0.76 15.25 -4.25
CA ILE A 172 0.41 15.48 -3.38
C ILE A 172 0.00 16.25 -2.11
N ARG A 173 -0.91 17.23 -2.23
CA ARG A 173 -1.46 17.97 -1.08
C ARG A 173 -2.24 17.05 -0.14
N GLU A 174 -3.11 16.21 -0.69
CA GLU A 174 -3.89 15.22 0.09
C GLU A 174 -2.97 14.25 0.84
N LEU A 175 -2.00 13.68 0.13
CA LEU A 175 -0.99 12.80 0.70
C LEU A 175 -0.19 13.49 1.79
N HIS A 176 0.20 14.75 1.60
CA HIS A 176 0.91 15.52 2.60
C HIS A 176 0.09 15.65 3.90
N GLY A 177 -1.19 16.01 3.80
CA GLY A 177 -2.08 16.09 4.96
C GLY A 177 -2.20 14.77 5.71
N THR A 178 -2.37 13.66 4.98
CA THR A 178 -2.40 12.31 5.55
C THR A 178 -1.10 11.98 6.28
N ILE A 179 0.05 12.23 5.65
CA ILE A 179 1.36 11.94 6.25
C ILE A 179 1.56 12.79 7.51
N THR A 180 1.21 14.07 7.48
CA THR A 180 1.29 14.98 8.64
C THR A 180 0.43 14.50 9.80
N GLN A 181 -0.72 13.87 9.54
CA GLN A 181 -1.55 13.28 10.58
C GLN A 181 -0.90 12.05 11.22
N LEU A 182 -0.30 11.16 10.43
CA LEU A 182 0.47 10.01 10.93
C LEU A 182 1.73 10.47 11.70
N GLU A 183 2.35 11.56 11.26
CA GLU A 183 3.56 12.13 11.87
C GLU A 183 3.38 12.61 13.31
N ARG A 184 2.15 12.68 13.81
CA ARG A 184 1.84 12.95 15.23
C ARG A 184 2.23 11.81 16.18
N ASP A 185 2.25 10.57 15.69
CA ASP A 185 2.49 9.38 16.51
C ASP A 185 3.83 8.69 16.21
N GLY A 186 4.34 8.83 14.98
CA GLY A 186 5.58 8.20 14.53
C GLY A 186 6.07 8.79 13.22
N ALA A 187 7.26 8.42 12.75
CA ALA A 187 7.83 9.01 11.54
C ALA A 187 7.38 8.28 10.26
N VAL A 188 6.89 9.00 9.25
CA VAL A 188 6.74 8.46 7.89
C VAL A 188 7.96 8.89 7.07
N ARG A 189 8.61 7.95 6.41
CA ARG A 189 9.79 8.22 5.59
C ARG A 189 9.71 7.56 4.22
N PHE A 190 10.37 8.19 3.26
CA PHE A 190 10.51 7.70 1.89
C PHE A 190 11.92 7.22 1.66
N TRP A 191 12.04 6.00 1.14
CA TRP A 191 13.29 5.36 0.79
C TRP A 191 13.32 5.10 -0.70
N ARG A 192 13.98 5.99 -1.43
CA ARG A 192 14.25 5.78 -2.85
C ARG A 192 15.30 4.69 -3.02
N VAL A 193 14.95 3.60 -3.72
CA VAL A 193 15.83 2.49 -4.11
C VAL A 193 15.99 2.42 -5.63
N GLY A 194 16.88 1.55 -6.11
CA GLY A 194 16.88 1.15 -7.52
C GLY A 194 15.72 0.20 -7.81
N ARG A 195 15.26 0.15 -9.07
CA ARG A 195 14.16 -0.71 -9.51
C ARG A 195 14.45 -2.19 -9.25
N GLU A 196 15.72 -2.60 -9.34
CA GLU A 196 16.18 -3.94 -9.03
C GLU A 196 15.91 -4.37 -7.58
N TRP A 197 15.62 -3.42 -6.70
CA TRP A 197 15.24 -3.67 -5.32
C TRP A 197 13.75 -3.47 -5.06
N ASN A 198 12.92 -3.17 -6.05
CA ASN A 198 11.48 -2.94 -5.87
C ASN A 198 10.61 -3.95 -6.67
N ARG A 199 11.19 -5.11 -6.99
CA ARG A 199 10.65 -6.10 -7.93
C ARG A 199 9.27 -6.62 -7.54
N GLU A 200 8.98 -6.78 -6.26
CA GLU A 200 7.71 -7.32 -5.80
C GLU A 200 6.56 -6.33 -6.00
N ALA A 201 6.81 -5.03 -5.79
CA ALA A 201 5.81 -4.01 -6.07
C ALA A 201 5.60 -3.85 -7.59
N ASP A 202 6.68 -3.88 -8.38
CA ASP A 202 6.61 -3.89 -9.85
C ASP A 202 5.86 -5.12 -10.40
N ALA A 203 6.05 -6.29 -9.80
CA ALA A 203 5.32 -7.50 -10.18
C ALA A 203 3.80 -7.34 -9.96
N LEU A 204 3.39 -6.73 -8.85
CA LEU A 204 1.97 -6.42 -8.58
C LEU A 204 1.38 -5.46 -9.62
N VAL A 205 2.15 -4.43 -10.02
CA VAL A 205 1.75 -3.49 -11.07
C VAL A 205 1.57 -4.22 -12.40
N ASN A 206 2.53 -5.05 -12.79
CA ASN A 206 2.46 -5.81 -14.04
C ASN A 206 1.26 -6.77 -14.03
N GLN A 207 1.03 -7.47 -12.93
CA GLN A 207 -0.16 -8.31 -12.75
C GLN A 207 -1.45 -7.51 -12.96
N ALA A 208 -1.59 -6.33 -12.34
CA ALA A 208 -2.77 -5.46 -12.52
C ALA A 208 -2.95 -4.98 -13.98
N LEU A 209 -1.85 -4.71 -14.67
CA LEU A 209 -1.86 -4.26 -16.06
C LEU A 209 -2.14 -5.41 -17.04
N ASP A 210 -1.82 -6.64 -16.69
CA ASP A 210 -2.03 -7.84 -17.52
C ASP A 210 -3.45 -8.42 -17.41
N VAL A 211 -4.18 -8.16 -16.33
CA VAL A 211 -5.60 -8.57 -16.21
C VAL A 211 -6.43 -7.91 -17.31
N SER A 212 -6.78 -8.63 -18.39
CA SER A 212 -7.66 -8.12 -19.43
C SER A 212 -9.02 -7.74 -18.81
N ALA A 213 -9.69 -6.72 -19.35
CA ALA A 213 -10.95 -6.18 -18.83
C ALA A 213 -12.16 -7.16 -18.90
N ASN A 214 -11.92 -8.46 -19.02
CA ASN A 214 -12.92 -9.49 -19.25
C ASN A 214 -13.28 -10.32 -18.01
N THR A 215 -12.75 -9.99 -16.83
CA THR A 215 -13.30 -10.52 -15.58
C THR A 215 -14.39 -9.59 -15.08
N ARG A 216 -15.64 -9.92 -15.40
CA ARG A 216 -16.81 -9.40 -14.67
C ARG A 216 -16.55 -9.59 -13.18
N PRO A 217 -16.83 -8.60 -12.31
CA PRO A 217 -16.77 -8.84 -10.88
C PRO A 217 -17.73 -9.98 -10.54
N LEU A 218 -17.24 -10.97 -9.79
CA LEU A 218 -18.10 -11.99 -9.17
C LEU A 218 -19.13 -11.23 -8.33
N SER A 219 -20.36 -11.16 -8.83
CA SER A 219 -21.48 -10.65 -8.06
C SER A 219 -21.60 -11.51 -6.81
N LYS A 220 -21.44 -10.89 -5.64
CA LYS A 220 -21.84 -11.52 -4.39
C LYS A 220 -23.36 -11.65 -4.43
N SER A 221 -23.86 -12.79 -4.91
CA SER A 221 -25.24 -13.18 -4.66
C SER A 221 -25.35 -13.58 -3.19
N PRO A 222 -26.28 -13.00 -2.41
CA PRO A 222 -26.52 -13.46 -1.05
C PRO A 222 -27.14 -14.86 -1.11
N ILE A 223 -26.63 -15.76 -0.28
CA ILE A 223 -27.23 -17.08 -0.04
C ILE A 223 -28.58 -16.81 0.63
N SER A 224 -29.68 -17.06 -0.10
CA SER A 224 -31.03 -17.00 0.44
C SER A 224 -31.32 -18.34 1.14
N ILE A 225 -31.24 -18.33 2.47
CA ILE A 225 -31.76 -19.39 3.32
C ILE A 225 -33.19 -19.03 3.69
N HIS A 226 -34.19 -19.58 2.98
CA HIS A 226 -35.58 -19.62 3.44
C HIS A 226 -36.30 -20.85 2.87
N GLY A 227 -36.83 -21.69 3.76
CA GLY A 227 -38.06 -22.44 3.48
C GLY A 227 -37.99 -23.97 3.51
N LEU A 228 -37.49 -24.59 4.59
CA LEU A 228 -37.97 -25.95 4.93
C LEU A 228 -39.21 -25.82 5.81
N ARG A 229 -40.36 -25.98 5.18
CA ARG A 229 -41.71 -25.86 5.73
C ARG A 229 -41.98 -26.99 6.74
N MET A 230 -42.23 -26.60 7.99
CA MET A 230 -42.90 -27.42 9.00
C MET A 230 -44.31 -27.79 8.50
N LEU A 231 -44.65 -29.07 8.52
CA LEU A 231 -46.02 -29.55 8.33
C LEU A 231 -46.57 -30.03 9.68
N THR A 232 -47.40 -29.18 10.29
CA THR A 232 -48.49 -29.55 11.20
C THR A 232 -49.77 -29.57 10.33
N GLY A 233 -50.78 -30.43 10.43
CA GLY A 233 -51.23 -31.46 11.36
C GLY A 233 -52.72 -31.74 11.03
N ASN A 234 -53.29 -32.76 11.69
CA ASN A 234 -54.69 -33.26 11.69
C ASN A 234 -55.11 -34.21 10.56
N LYS A 235 -55.39 -35.50 10.81
CA LYS A 235 -56.42 -36.19 11.64
C LYS A 235 -57.79 -36.25 10.95
N ASP A 236 -58.20 -37.48 10.62
CA ASP A 236 -59.55 -38.10 10.71
C ASP A 236 -59.35 -39.59 10.30
N ALA A 237 -59.52 -40.61 11.15
CA ALA A 237 -60.72 -41.24 11.72
C ALA A 237 -61.35 -42.35 10.83
N SER A 238 -61.74 -43.47 11.48
CA SER A 238 -62.39 -44.73 11.02
C SER A 238 -61.48 -45.76 10.33
N ASP A 239 -61.21 -46.96 10.88
CA ASP A 239 -62.03 -48.10 11.33
C ASP A 239 -62.41 -49.08 10.20
N SER A 240 -61.78 -50.27 10.20
CA SER A 240 -62.33 -51.57 9.79
C SER A 240 -61.23 -52.66 9.85
N GLY A 241 -61.47 -53.73 10.61
CA GLY A 241 -60.57 -54.86 10.83
C GLY A 241 -60.57 -55.97 9.75
N TYR A 242 -60.28 -57.20 10.23
CA TYR A 242 -60.01 -58.50 9.55
C TYR A 242 -58.55 -58.70 9.06
N GLU A 243 -57.88 -59.85 9.20
CA GLU A 243 -57.95 -61.09 10.00
C GLU A 243 -56.70 -61.94 9.62
N ASP A 244 -56.29 -62.85 10.51
CA ASP A 244 -55.55 -64.11 10.32
C ASP A 244 -54.36 -64.26 9.34
N SER A 245 -53.18 -64.54 9.92
CA SER A 245 -52.48 -65.85 9.89
C SER A 245 -51.09 -65.77 10.53
#